data_AF-A0A2J6TXE6-F1
#
_entry.id   AF-A0A2J6TXE6-F1
#
_cell.length_a   1.000
_cell.length_b   1.000
_cell.length_c   1.000
_cell.angle_alpha   90.00
_cell.angle_beta   90.00
_cell.angle_gamma   90.00
#
_symmetry.space_group_name_H-M   'P 1'
#
loop_
_entity.id
_entity.type
_entity.pdbx_description
1 polymer ?
#
loop_
_entity_poly.entity_id
_entity_poly.type
_entity_poly.pdbx_seq_one_letter_code
_entity_poly.pdbx_strand_id
1 'polypeptide(L)'
;MAATVRPQYSSPVGTVYRDIFLLLLDQMQRLDSLRYAKWQEELEEQFSSWIPDWSNLEVEPTAYGNLPSAASLSRAHATFVSPNLLQVTGIFCATVSFVCDPVGRQAAHISGAIQRWAPDNLQTGSVSGDIICAILGCAFLIVLRPAPSNRYCVVGISSLHGFTDGEALLGPLLSPWKVRIKLDSNGYDKIYFINSLTGESTHEDPRLEALPSHWEELEAVRTQDDPLLFGRFRNKLTREVWNSDPRLLPEALEKRGVKIETFELV
;
A
#
# COMPACT_ATOMS: atom_id res chain seq x y z
N MET A 1 -18.95 5.33 -8.74
CA MET A 1 -18.58 3.90 -8.93
C MET A 1 -19.76 2.94 -9.17
N ALA A 2 -20.95 3.15 -8.56
CA ALA A 2 -22.06 2.18 -8.60
C ALA A 2 -22.74 1.94 -9.99
N ALA A 3 -22.42 2.72 -11.02
CA ALA A 3 -23.12 2.64 -12.31
C ALA A 3 -22.48 1.67 -13.33
N THR A 4 -21.28 1.15 -13.07
CA THR A 4 -20.49 0.41 -14.09
C THR A 4 -20.49 -1.10 -13.89
N VAL A 5 -20.78 -1.58 -12.66
CA VAL A 5 -20.79 -3.02 -12.35
C VAL A 5 -22.20 -3.58 -12.56
N ARG A 6 -22.35 -4.51 -13.50
CA ARG A 6 -23.59 -5.28 -13.66
C ARG A 6 -23.46 -6.59 -12.87
N PRO A 7 -24.31 -6.86 -11.87
CA PRO A 7 -24.19 -8.07 -11.07
C PRO A 7 -24.46 -9.30 -11.94
N GLN A 8 -23.50 -10.22 -11.96
CA GLN A 8 -23.59 -11.50 -12.67
C GLN A 8 -23.59 -12.65 -11.66
N TYR A 9 -24.77 -13.00 -11.15
CA TYR A 9 -24.92 -14.03 -10.11
C TYR A 9 -24.60 -15.46 -10.57
N SER A 10 -24.44 -15.68 -11.87
CA SER A 10 -24.05 -16.98 -12.43
C SER A 10 -22.53 -17.17 -12.52
N SER A 11 -21.74 -16.13 -12.32
CA SER A 11 -20.27 -16.18 -12.43
C SER A 11 -19.66 -16.70 -11.12
N PRO A 12 -18.54 -17.45 -11.16
CA PRO A 12 -17.83 -17.86 -9.94
C PRO A 12 -17.42 -16.64 -9.10
N VAL A 13 -17.50 -16.75 -7.76
CA VAL A 13 -17.23 -15.63 -6.84
C VAL A 13 -15.83 -15.02 -7.08
N GLY A 14 -14.80 -15.86 -7.25
CA GLY A 14 -13.44 -15.38 -7.56
C GLY A 14 -13.33 -14.58 -8.85
N THR A 15 -14.12 -14.91 -9.88
CA THR A 15 -14.20 -14.12 -11.12
C THR A 15 -14.83 -12.75 -10.86
N VAL A 16 -15.92 -12.71 -10.10
CA VAL A 16 -16.58 -11.44 -9.76
C VAL A 16 -15.64 -10.55 -8.93
N TYR A 17 -14.95 -11.12 -7.95
CA TYR A 17 -14.04 -10.37 -7.09
C TYR A 17 -12.83 -9.83 -7.87
N ARG A 18 -12.24 -10.65 -8.74
CA ARG A 18 -11.19 -10.22 -9.67
C ARG A 18 -11.65 -9.05 -10.53
N ASP A 19 -12.80 -9.16 -11.17
CA ASP A 19 -13.26 -8.16 -12.14
C ASP A 19 -13.56 -6.83 -11.45
N ILE A 20 -14.11 -6.86 -10.22
CA ILE A 20 -14.27 -5.66 -9.40
C ILE A 20 -12.91 -5.11 -8.98
N PHE A 21 -11.94 -5.94 -8.60
CA PHE A 21 -10.60 -5.48 -8.23
C PHE A 21 -9.92 -4.75 -9.39
N LEU A 22 -9.98 -5.32 -10.59
CA LEU A 22 -9.41 -4.74 -11.80
C LEU A 22 -10.13 -3.42 -12.18
N LEU A 23 -11.45 -3.36 -11.99
CA LEU A 23 -12.20 -2.11 -12.19
C LEU A 23 -11.77 -1.03 -11.19
N LEU A 24 -11.59 -1.38 -9.91
CA LEU A 24 -11.12 -0.43 -8.89
C LEU A 24 -9.70 0.04 -9.19
N LEU A 25 -8.82 -0.87 -9.61
CA LEU A 25 -7.46 -0.55 -10.04
C LEU A 25 -7.46 0.43 -11.22
N ASP A 26 -8.27 0.19 -12.25
CA ASP A 26 -8.40 1.07 -13.41
C ASP A 26 -8.93 2.47 -13.02
N GLN A 27 -9.96 2.52 -12.17
CA GLN A 27 -10.60 3.79 -11.81
C GLN A 27 -9.77 4.61 -10.82
N MET A 28 -9.22 3.98 -9.79
CA MET A 28 -8.49 4.67 -8.72
C MET A 28 -7.01 4.80 -9.01
N GLN A 29 -6.45 3.95 -9.87
CA GLN A 29 -5.01 3.83 -10.11
C GLN A 29 -4.24 3.56 -8.80
N ARG A 30 -4.86 2.76 -7.92
CA ARG A 30 -4.38 2.37 -6.58
C ARG A 30 -4.55 0.87 -6.38
N LEU A 31 -3.64 0.31 -5.59
CA LEU A 31 -3.59 -1.10 -5.17
C LEU A 31 -3.87 -1.25 -3.65
N ASP A 32 -4.50 -0.25 -3.03
CA ASP A 32 -4.83 -0.29 -1.60
C ASP A 32 -5.74 -1.47 -1.23
N SER A 33 -6.52 -1.99 -2.18
CA SER A 33 -7.37 -3.17 -2.01
C SER A 33 -6.59 -4.47 -1.76
N LEU A 34 -5.30 -4.53 -2.10
CA LEU A 34 -4.43 -5.68 -1.78
C LEU A 34 -4.37 -5.96 -0.27
N ARG A 35 -4.69 -4.97 0.58
CA ARG A 35 -4.77 -5.18 2.03
C ARG A 35 -5.79 -6.24 2.47
N TYR A 36 -6.79 -6.49 1.62
CA TYR A 36 -7.86 -7.46 1.84
C TYR A 36 -7.58 -8.80 1.17
N ALA A 37 -6.48 -8.88 0.42
CA ALA A 37 -5.98 -10.10 -0.16
C ALA A 37 -5.26 -10.88 0.95
N LYS A 38 -5.68 -12.11 1.20
CA LYS A 38 -5.09 -13.00 2.19
C LYS A 38 -4.83 -14.33 1.52
N TRP A 39 -3.62 -14.86 1.70
CA TRP A 39 -3.36 -16.25 1.33
C TRP A 39 -4.19 -17.15 2.25
N GLN A 40 -4.99 -18.03 1.64
CA GLN A 40 -5.58 -19.19 2.32
C GLN A 40 -5.38 -20.40 1.41
N GLU A 41 -4.73 -21.44 1.93
CA GLU A 41 -4.39 -22.67 1.19
C GLU A 41 -5.68 -23.36 0.70
N GLU A 42 -6.76 -23.26 1.48
CA GLU A 42 -8.08 -23.82 1.16
C GLU A 42 -8.80 -23.09 0.02
N LEU A 43 -8.35 -21.89 -0.35
CA LEU A 43 -8.98 -21.04 -1.37
C LEU A 43 -8.21 -21.01 -2.71
N GLU A 44 -7.05 -21.66 -2.80
CA GLU A 44 -6.18 -21.64 -4.00
C GLU A 44 -6.88 -22.13 -5.27
N GLU A 45 -7.84 -23.05 -5.15
CA GLU A 45 -8.62 -23.55 -6.30
C GLU A 45 -9.64 -22.51 -6.82
N GLN A 46 -9.98 -21.49 -6.02
CA GLN A 46 -11.03 -20.52 -6.32
C GLN A 46 -10.51 -19.08 -6.50
N PHE A 47 -9.40 -18.71 -5.84
CA PHE A 47 -8.88 -17.36 -5.80
C PHE A 47 -7.37 -17.34 -5.99
N SER A 48 -6.91 -16.49 -6.92
CA SER A 48 -5.55 -15.99 -6.89
C SER A 48 -5.31 -15.19 -5.61
N SER A 49 -4.11 -15.30 -5.03
CA SER A 49 -3.84 -14.74 -3.70
C SER A 49 -3.94 -13.21 -3.65
N TRP A 50 -3.79 -12.52 -4.78
CA TRP A 50 -3.93 -11.07 -4.91
C TRP A 50 -5.39 -10.61 -5.05
N ILE A 51 -6.35 -11.52 -5.21
CA ILE A 51 -7.77 -11.19 -5.26
C ILE A 51 -8.28 -11.02 -3.83
N PRO A 52 -8.83 -9.84 -3.47
CA PRO A 52 -9.46 -9.65 -2.17
C PRO A 52 -10.61 -10.62 -1.91
N ASP A 53 -10.65 -11.19 -0.71
CA ASP A 53 -11.86 -11.87 -0.23
C ASP A 53 -12.76 -10.86 0.48
N TRP A 54 -13.64 -10.21 -0.26
CA TRP A 54 -14.61 -9.27 0.31
C TRP A 54 -15.76 -9.94 1.08
N SER A 55 -15.84 -11.27 1.12
CA SER A 55 -16.77 -11.97 2.01
C SER A 55 -16.25 -12.01 3.45
N ASN A 56 -14.93 -11.91 3.62
CA ASN A 56 -14.25 -11.92 4.91
C ASN A 56 -13.42 -10.64 5.11
N LEU A 57 -14.12 -9.58 5.52
CA LEU A 57 -13.51 -8.29 5.83
C LEU A 57 -12.91 -8.24 7.24
N GLU A 58 -12.39 -9.34 7.79
CA GLU A 58 -11.58 -9.27 9.02
C GLU A 58 -10.31 -8.46 8.74
N VAL A 59 -10.43 -7.15 8.92
CA VAL A 59 -9.33 -6.22 8.84
C VAL A 59 -8.63 -6.28 10.19
N GLU A 60 -7.38 -6.78 10.20
CA GLU A 60 -6.43 -6.47 11.27
C GLU A 60 -6.52 -4.96 11.53
N PRO A 61 -6.90 -4.52 12.74
CA PRO A 61 -6.96 -3.10 13.04
C PRO A 61 -5.61 -2.52 12.65
N THR A 62 -5.57 -1.61 11.67
CA THR A 62 -4.32 -0.92 11.30
C THR A 62 -3.76 -0.37 12.59
N ALA A 63 -2.63 -0.93 13.02
CA ALA A 63 -2.06 -0.66 14.31
C ALA A 63 -1.85 0.86 14.44
N TYR A 64 -2.71 1.49 15.24
CA TYR A 64 -2.53 2.77 15.92
C TYR A 64 -2.17 3.99 15.07
N GLY A 65 -3.17 4.83 14.77
CA GLY A 65 -2.99 6.28 14.62
C GLY A 65 -2.08 6.78 13.50
N ASN A 66 -1.64 5.89 12.60
CA ASN A 66 -0.80 6.21 11.46
C ASN A 66 -1.55 5.89 10.15
N LEU A 67 -1.72 6.90 9.30
CA LEU A 67 -2.18 6.72 7.92
C LEU A 67 -1.03 6.06 7.14
N PRO A 68 -1.17 4.79 6.71
CA PRO A 68 -0.09 4.07 6.06
C PRO A 68 0.25 4.74 4.73
N SER A 69 1.54 4.88 4.44
CA SER A 69 2.05 5.60 3.27
C SER A 69 3.32 4.94 2.72
N ALA A 70 3.40 3.61 2.74
CA ALA A 70 4.60 2.86 2.39
C ALA A 70 5.14 3.17 0.98
N ALA A 71 4.24 3.24 -0.01
CA ALA A 71 4.57 3.69 -1.37
C ALA A 71 4.17 5.15 -1.65
N SER A 72 3.92 5.95 -0.61
CA SER A 72 3.52 7.35 -0.71
C SER A 72 2.37 7.60 -1.72
N LEU A 73 2.32 8.77 -2.34
CA LEU A 73 1.32 9.12 -3.35
C LEU A 73 1.66 8.56 -4.76
N SER A 74 2.40 7.44 -4.84
CA SER A 74 2.72 6.81 -6.12
C SER A 74 1.48 6.26 -6.83
N ARG A 75 1.54 6.22 -8.15
CA ARG A 75 0.50 5.60 -8.98
C ARG A 75 0.70 4.08 -9.04
N ALA A 76 -0.38 3.31 -9.08
CA ALA A 76 -0.28 1.89 -9.39
C ALA A 76 0.33 1.68 -10.78
N HIS A 77 1.33 0.81 -10.86
CA HIS A 77 1.88 0.34 -12.12
C HIS A 77 1.73 -1.18 -12.16
N ALA A 78 0.60 -1.62 -12.73
CA ALA A 78 0.20 -3.02 -12.72
C ALA A 78 -0.46 -3.43 -14.03
N THR A 79 -0.21 -4.67 -14.44
CA THR A 79 -0.77 -5.27 -15.65
C THR A 79 -1.36 -6.63 -15.31
N PHE A 80 -2.63 -6.83 -15.63
CA PHE A 80 -3.27 -8.13 -15.53
C PHE A 80 -2.98 -8.97 -16.77
N VAL A 81 -2.49 -10.18 -16.54
CA VAL A 81 -2.23 -11.20 -17.55
C VAL A 81 -3.15 -12.38 -17.29
N SER A 82 -4.11 -12.57 -18.19
CA SER A 82 -5.10 -13.64 -18.10
C SER A 82 -4.43 -15.02 -18.01
N PRO A 83 -4.97 -15.96 -17.20
CA PRO A 83 -6.22 -15.82 -16.44
C PRO A 83 -6.05 -15.25 -15.02
N ASN A 84 -4.87 -15.39 -14.41
CA ASN A 84 -4.71 -15.33 -12.95
C ASN A 84 -3.44 -14.59 -12.50
N LEU A 85 -2.72 -13.92 -13.40
CA LEU A 85 -1.47 -13.27 -13.07
C LEU A 85 -1.64 -11.75 -13.00
N LEU A 86 -1.18 -11.13 -11.92
CA LEU A 86 -1.09 -9.68 -11.80
C LEU A 86 0.39 -9.28 -11.67
N GLN A 87 0.93 -8.65 -12.70
CA GLN A 87 2.26 -8.06 -12.65
C GLN A 87 2.16 -6.70 -11.97
N VAL A 88 2.94 -6.47 -10.91
CA VAL A 88 2.98 -5.18 -10.20
C VAL A 88 4.41 -4.67 -10.09
N THR A 89 4.59 -3.35 -10.12
CA THR A 89 5.90 -2.74 -9.85
C THR A 89 6.01 -2.36 -8.39
N GLY A 90 7.14 -2.67 -7.77
CA GLY A 90 7.41 -2.34 -6.38
C GLY A 90 8.89 -2.28 -6.04
N ILE A 91 9.16 -2.07 -4.78
CA ILE A 91 10.50 -2.04 -4.19
C ILE A 91 10.58 -3.15 -3.15
N PHE A 92 11.62 -3.98 -3.24
CA PHE A 92 11.97 -4.93 -2.19
C PHE A 92 12.52 -4.18 -0.96
N CYS A 93 11.93 -4.43 0.22
CA CYS A 93 12.33 -3.78 1.46
C CYS A 93 13.16 -4.71 2.36
N ALA A 94 12.71 -5.94 2.58
CA ALA A 94 13.35 -6.88 3.50
C ALA A 94 12.93 -8.34 3.23
N THR A 95 13.70 -9.28 3.78
CA THR A 95 13.34 -10.71 3.85
C THR A 95 13.10 -11.10 5.30
N VAL A 96 12.03 -11.85 5.55
CA VAL A 96 11.74 -12.47 6.84
C VAL A 96 12.75 -13.59 7.06
N SER A 97 13.69 -13.42 7.98
CA SER A 97 14.72 -14.43 8.27
C SER A 97 14.25 -15.47 9.28
N PHE A 98 13.42 -15.06 10.24
CA PHE A 98 12.95 -15.91 11.33
C PHE A 98 11.57 -15.45 11.78
N VAL A 99 10.75 -16.40 12.20
CA VAL A 99 9.43 -16.16 12.78
C VAL A 99 9.41 -16.81 14.16
N CYS A 100 9.17 -16.00 15.18
CA CYS A 100 8.94 -16.50 16.52
C CYS A 100 7.48 -16.92 16.66
N ASP A 101 7.20 -17.92 17.50
CA ASP A 101 5.85 -18.11 18.00
C ASP A 101 5.34 -16.79 18.60
N PRO A 102 4.04 -16.48 18.45
CA PRO A 102 3.44 -15.37 19.16
C PRO A 102 3.85 -15.47 20.62
N VAL A 103 4.52 -14.43 21.13
CA VAL A 103 5.02 -14.41 22.50
C VAL A 103 3.86 -14.73 23.43
N GLY A 104 3.89 -15.93 24.02
CA GLY A 104 2.89 -16.36 24.99
C GLY A 104 2.78 -15.31 26.09
N ARG A 105 1.56 -14.98 26.50
CA ARG A 105 1.20 -13.89 27.44
C ARG A 105 1.87 -13.93 28.82
N GLN A 106 2.78 -14.87 29.09
CA GLN A 106 3.50 -15.01 30.36
C GLN A 106 5.01 -15.01 30.16
N ALA A 107 5.64 -13.84 30.31
CA ALA A 107 6.94 -13.71 30.96
C ALA A 107 7.20 -12.23 31.32
N ALA A 108 7.53 -12.00 32.59
CA ALA A 108 7.70 -10.69 33.24
C ALA A 108 8.90 -9.85 32.78
N HIS A 109 9.42 -10.05 31.56
CA HIS A 109 10.64 -9.37 31.08
C HIS A 109 10.54 -8.81 29.66
N ILE A 110 9.36 -8.77 29.07
CA ILE A 110 9.16 -8.14 27.76
C ILE A 110 8.48 -6.80 28.00
N SER A 111 9.10 -5.71 27.52
CA SER A 111 8.62 -4.35 27.75
C SER A 111 7.13 -4.25 27.39
N GLY A 112 6.34 -3.62 28.26
CA GLY A 112 4.87 -3.58 28.14
C GLY A 112 4.34 -2.93 26.85
N ALA A 113 5.22 -2.40 26.00
CA ALA A 113 4.91 -1.98 24.65
C ALA A 113 4.60 -3.20 23.76
N ILE A 114 5.41 -4.25 23.77
CA ILE A 114 5.26 -5.41 22.86
C ILE A 114 4.05 -6.28 23.24
N GLN A 115 3.71 -6.37 24.54
CA GLN A 115 2.59 -7.19 25.03
C GLN A 115 1.19 -6.68 24.63
N ARG A 116 1.06 -5.41 24.23
CA ARG A 116 -0.22 -4.86 23.75
C ARG A 116 -0.45 -5.08 22.25
N TRP A 117 0.55 -5.57 21.52
CA TRP A 117 0.61 -5.53 20.06
C TRP A 117 0.11 -6.79 19.35
N ALA A 118 -0.18 -7.88 20.05
CA ALA A 118 -0.67 -9.10 19.44
C ALA A 118 -2.17 -9.30 19.75
N PRO A 119 -3.09 -9.09 18.80
CA PRO A 119 -4.44 -9.64 18.90
C PRO A 119 -4.37 -11.17 19.09
N ASP A 120 -5.38 -11.73 19.78
CA ASP A 120 -5.48 -13.15 20.17
C ASP A 120 -5.51 -14.14 18.98
N ASN A 121 -5.58 -13.60 17.77
CA ASN A 121 -5.84 -14.28 16.52
C ASN A 121 -4.84 -13.83 15.43
N LEU A 122 -3.63 -13.40 15.83
CA LEU A 122 -2.52 -13.16 14.91
C LEU A 122 -1.97 -14.51 14.35
N GLN A 123 -2.80 -15.23 13.61
CA GLN A 123 -2.36 -16.23 12.63
C GLN A 123 -1.90 -15.53 11.36
N THR A 124 -1.10 -14.46 11.46
CA THR A 124 -0.42 -13.95 10.27
C THR A 124 0.72 -14.90 9.97
N GLY A 125 0.39 -15.93 9.19
CA GLY A 125 1.25 -17.02 8.74
C GLY A 125 2.36 -16.57 7.80
N SER A 126 3.11 -15.52 8.14
CA SER A 126 4.41 -15.26 7.52
C SER A 126 5.39 -16.35 7.93
N VAL A 127 6.30 -16.71 7.03
CA VAL A 127 7.32 -17.74 7.25
C VAL A 127 8.70 -17.20 6.89
N SER A 128 9.74 -17.88 7.36
CA SER A 128 11.11 -17.59 6.91
C SER A 128 11.20 -17.73 5.39
N GLY A 129 11.76 -16.73 4.72
CA GLY A 129 11.85 -16.64 3.27
C GLY A 129 10.79 -15.74 2.61
N ASP A 130 9.72 -15.37 3.32
CA ASP A 130 8.79 -14.35 2.81
C ASP A 130 9.51 -13.00 2.65
N ILE A 131 9.10 -12.21 1.67
CA ILE A 131 9.68 -10.88 1.40
C ILE A 131 8.64 -9.79 1.67
N ILE A 132 9.13 -8.62 2.09
CA ILE A 132 8.31 -7.43 2.33
C ILE A 132 8.59 -6.44 1.22
N CYS A 133 7.54 -5.94 0.57
CA CYS A 133 7.67 -5.02 -0.55
C CYS A 133 6.76 -3.80 -0.39
N ALA A 134 7.25 -2.65 -0.88
CA ALA A 134 6.44 -1.47 -1.12
C ALA A 134 5.97 -1.50 -2.58
N ILE A 135 4.69 -1.80 -2.81
CA ILE A 135 4.11 -1.87 -4.16
C ILE A 135 3.61 -0.48 -4.58
N LEU A 136 4.00 -0.01 -5.76
CA LEU A 136 3.57 1.31 -6.24
C LEU A 136 2.04 1.38 -6.31
N GLY A 137 1.47 2.50 -5.85
CA GLY A 137 0.02 2.66 -5.72
C GLY A 137 -0.61 1.98 -4.51
N CYS A 138 0.16 1.34 -3.63
CA CYS A 138 -0.33 0.74 -2.39
C CYS A 138 0.19 1.49 -1.16
N ALA A 139 -0.73 1.93 -0.30
CA ALA A 139 -0.40 2.58 0.97
C ALA A 139 0.29 1.63 1.98
N PHE A 140 0.16 0.32 1.79
CA PHE A 140 0.61 -0.70 2.73
C PHE A 140 1.87 -1.42 2.23
N LEU A 141 2.71 -1.86 3.16
CA LEU A 141 3.71 -2.88 2.85
C LEU A 141 3.00 -4.22 2.68
N ILE A 142 3.39 -4.97 1.66
CA ILE A 142 2.81 -6.27 1.35
C ILE A 142 3.85 -7.35 1.61
N VAL A 143 3.44 -8.39 2.33
CA VAL A 143 4.19 -9.64 2.46
C VAL A 143 3.91 -10.49 1.23
N LEU A 144 4.96 -10.82 0.51
CA LEU A 144 4.94 -11.70 -0.64
C LEU A 144 5.67 -13.00 -0.30
N ARG A 145 5.00 -14.12 -0.53
CA ARG A 145 5.60 -15.46 -0.42
C ARG A 145 6.13 -15.90 -1.77
N PRO A 146 7.43 -16.22 -1.90
CA PRO A 146 7.96 -16.82 -3.12
C PRO A 146 7.24 -18.12 -3.47
N ALA A 147 6.86 -18.26 -4.73
CA ALA A 147 6.25 -19.44 -5.34
C ALA A 147 7.11 -19.93 -6.52
N PRO A 148 6.88 -21.14 -7.06
CA PRO A 148 7.62 -21.64 -8.22
C PRO A 148 7.58 -20.68 -9.41
N SER A 149 8.63 -20.71 -10.23
CA SER A 149 8.75 -19.88 -11.46
C SER A 149 8.88 -18.37 -11.20
N ASN A 150 9.53 -17.97 -10.10
CA ASN A 150 9.76 -16.56 -9.75
C ASN A 150 8.46 -15.74 -9.61
N ARG A 151 7.43 -16.40 -9.09
CA ARG A 151 6.13 -15.82 -8.80
C ARG A 151 5.97 -15.63 -7.31
N TYR A 152 4.95 -14.89 -6.94
CA TYR A 152 4.70 -14.56 -5.56
C TYR A 152 3.22 -14.63 -5.27
N CYS A 153 2.90 -14.97 -4.04
CA CYS A 153 1.54 -14.84 -3.56
C CYS A 153 1.48 -13.80 -2.45
N VAL A 154 0.37 -13.10 -2.39
CA VAL A 154 0.08 -12.09 -1.38
C VAL A 154 -0.35 -12.79 -0.10
N VAL A 155 0.51 -12.72 0.92
CA VAL A 155 0.20 -13.27 2.25
C VAL A 155 -0.68 -12.30 3.03
N GLY A 156 -0.38 -10.99 2.92
CA GLY A 156 -1.14 -9.93 3.57
C GLY A 156 -0.31 -8.66 3.75
N ILE A 157 -0.79 -7.78 4.63
CA ILE A 157 -0.07 -6.54 4.97
C ILE A 157 1.02 -6.77 6.02
N SER A 158 2.03 -5.90 6.01
CA SER A 158 3.10 -5.85 7.02
C SER A 158 3.26 -4.46 7.60
N SER A 159 3.95 -4.40 8.75
CA SER A 159 4.48 -3.17 9.31
C SER A 159 5.99 -3.35 9.51
N LEU A 160 6.78 -2.51 8.86
CA LEU A 160 8.23 -2.47 9.01
C LEU A 160 8.64 -1.05 9.39
N HIS A 161 9.25 -0.91 10.58
CA HIS A 161 9.68 0.39 11.06
C HIS A 161 10.69 1.02 10.09
N GLY A 162 10.50 2.32 9.79
CA GLY A 162 11.32 3.06 8.84
C GLY A 162 10.97 2.83 7.36
N PHE A 163 9.82 2.21 7.08
CA PHE A 163 9.28 2.00 5.72
C PHE A 163 7.77 2.32 5.63
N THR A 164 7.24 3.06 6.60
CA THR A 164 5.81 3.37 6.72
C THR A 164 5.40 4.69 6.10
N ASP A 165 6.38 5.54 5.80
CA ASP A 165 6.24 6.94 5.43
C ASP A 165 6.98 7.22 4.11
N GLY A 166 6.89 6.31 3.14
CA GLY A 166 7.45 6.49 1.80
C GLY A 166 8.97 6.30 1.70
N GLU A 167 9.64 5.80 2.73
CA GLU A 167 11.10 5.65 2.75
C GLU A 167 11.62 4.67 1.70
N ALA A 168 10.82 3.67 1.31
CA ALA A 168 11.17 2.76 0.21
C ALA A 168 11.42 3.52 -1.11
N LEU A 169 10.72 4.63 -1.33
CA LEU A 169 10.79 5.42 -2.56
C LEU A 169 11.71 6.63 -2.41
N LEU A 170 11.71 7.28 -1.24
CA LEU A 170 12.34 8.58 -1.04
C LEU A 170 13.54 8.55 -0.08
N GLY A 171 13.86 7.38 0.49
CA GLY A 171 14.85 7.25 1.55
C GLY A 171 14.34 7.76 2.91
N PRO A 172 15.17 7.65 3.97
CA PRO A 172 14.75 8.00 5.32
C PRO A 172 14.42 9.49 5.44
N LEU A 173 13.37 9.81 6.18
CA LEU A 173 13.07 11.18 6.56
C LEU A 173 14.10 11.66 7.60
N LEU A 174 14.98 12.59 7.20
CA LEU A 174 16.07 13.04 8.06
C LEU A 174 15.58 13.99 9.18
N SER A 175 16.14 13.80 10.38
CA SER A 175 16.01 14.78 11.47
C SER A 175 16.41 16.18 10.99
N PRO A 176 15.66 17.24 11.33
CA PRO A 176 14.62 17.31 12.35
C PRO A 176 13.18 17.07 11.84
N TRP A 177 12.99 16.57 10.62
CA TRP A 177 11.65 16.36 10.08
C TRP A 177 10.99 15.12 10.68
N LYS A 178 9.68 15.23 10.92
CA LYS A 178 8.83 14.15 11.43
C LYS A 178 7.48 14.17 10.72
N VAL A 179 6.92 12.98 10.50
CA VAL A 179 5.55 12.85 10.03
C VAL A 179 4.57 13.09 11.20
N ARG A 180 3.50 13.83 10.93
CA ARG A 180 2.32 13.93 11.79
C ARG A 180 1.07 13.84 10.96
N ILE A 181 0.08 13.15 11.50
CA ILE A 181 -1.25 13.11 10.90
C ILE A 181 -2.13 14.12 11.62
N LYS A 182 -2.88 14.87 10.83
CA LYS A 182 -3.92 15.77 11.31
C LYS A 182 -5.16 15.53 10.47
N LEU A 183 -6.32 15.74 11.07
CA LEU A 183 -7.58 15.71 10.35
C LEU A 183 -7.68 16.95 9.46
N ASP A 184 -8.11 16.77 8.22
CA ASP A 184 -8.51 17.86 7.34
C ASP A 184 -9.86 18.45 7.76
N SER A 185 -10.32 19.49 7.05
CA SER A 185 -11.60 20.15 7.34
C SER A 185 -12.82 19.23 7.25
N ASN A 186 -12.67 18.08 6.58
CA ASN A 186 -13.73 17.09 6.37
C ASN A 186 -13.59 15.89 7.32
N GLY A 187 -12.62 15.92 8.25
CA GLY A 187 -12.39 14.86 9.23
C GLY A 187 -11.62 13.66 8.69
N TYR A 188 -10.94 13.78 7.55
CA TYR A 188 -10.07 12.72 7.03
C TYR A 188 -8.63 12.93 7.47
N ASP A 189 -7.92 11.82 7.73
CA ASP A 189 -6.49 11.86 8.01
C ASP A 189 -5.71 12.41 6.82
N LYS A 190 -4.84 13.39 7.10
CA LYS A 190 -3.91 13.99 6.15
C LYS A 190 -2.50 14.04 6.74
N ILE A 191 -1.53 13.71 5.91
CA ILE A 191 -0.11 13.70 6.28
C ILE A 191 0.45 15.14 6.24
N TYR A 192 1.21 15.47 7.28
CA TYR A 192 2.03 16.67 7.37
C TYR A 192 3.45 16.31 7.79
N PHE A 193 4.42 17.03 7.25
CA PHE A 193 5.81 16.98 7.67
C PHE A 193 6.09 18.20 8.54
N ILE A 194 6.62 17.95 9.73
CA ILE A 194 6.92 19.00 10.70
C ILE A 194 8.41 18.98 11.01
N ASN A 195 9.05 20.14 10.88
CA ASN A 195 10.40 20.36 11.33
C ASN A 195 10.37 20.63 12.84
N SER A 196 10.91 19.71 13.64
CA SER A 196 10.84 19.83 15.10
C SER A 196 11.70 20.94 15.70
N LEU A 197 12.62 21.54 14.93
CA LEU A 197 13.46 22.64 15.40
C LEU A 197 12.86 24.00 15.09
N THR A 198 12.31 24.19 13.88
CA THR A 198 11.73 25.47 13.46
C THR A 198 10.24 25.60 13.77
N GLY A 199 9.55 24.48 13.99
CA GLY A 199 8.09 24.42 14.09
C GLY A 199 7.37 24.54 12.74
N GLU A 200 8.12 24.62 11.64
CA GLU A 200 7.57 24.63 10.29
C GLU A 200 6.78 23.35 10.00
N SER A 201 5.62 23.50 9.35
CA SER A 201 4.75 22.39 8.96
C SER A 201 4.37 22.55 7.49
N THR A 202 4.51 21.48 6.71
CA THR A 202 4.15 21.44 5.30
C THR A 202 3.39 20.15 4.97
N HIS A 203 2.63 20.18 3.87
CA HIS A 203 2.02 18.99 3.29
C HIS A 203 2.93 18.30 2.27
N GLU A 204 3.81 19.07 1.64
CA GLU A 204 4.76 18.57 0.67
C GLU A 204 5.88 17.81 1.38
N ASP A 205 6.20 16.62 0.88
CA ASP A 205 7.29 15.82 1.41
C ASP A 205 8.63 16.52 1.17
N PRO A 206 9.42 16.83 2.22
CA PRO A 206 10.67 17.58 2.08
C PRO A 206 11.76 16.81 1.31
N ARG A 207 11.55 15.51 1.02
CA ARG A 207 12.46 14.68 0.20
C ARG A 207 12.16 14.79 -1.31
N LEU A 208 11.04 15.40 -1.69
CA LEU A 208 10.67 15.59 -3.08
C LEU A 208 11.37 16.82 -3.67
N GLU A 209 11.75 16.74 -4.95
CA GLU A 209 12.18 17.94 -5.66
C GLU A 209 11.00 18.83 -6.01
N ALA A 210 11.30 20.03 -6.50
CA ALA A 210 10.28 20.93 -7.04
C ALA A 210 9.46 20.23 -8.12
N LEU A 211 8.14 20.41 -8.05
CA LEU A 211 7.22 19.85 -9.03
C LEU A 211 7.59 20.35 -10.45
N PRO A 212 7.63 19.47 -11.47
CA PRO A 212 7.94 19.91 -12.83
C PRO A 212 6.98 21.00 -13.30
N SER A 213 7.47 21.98 -14.06
CA SER A 213 6.71 23.20 -14.41
C SER A 213 5.38 22.94 -15.15
N HIS A 214 5.30 21.83 -15.89
CA HIS A 214 4.11 21.39 -16.62
C HIS A 214 3.09 20.65 -15.73
N TRP A 215 3.37 20.48 -14.44
CA TRP A 215 2.44 19.99 -13.43
C TRP A 215 2.08 21.09 -12.43
N GLU A 216 0.93 20.94 -11.80
CA GLU A 216 0.50 21.71 -10.63
C GLU A 216 -0.29 20.81 -9.69
N GLU A 217 -0.13 21.03 -8.39
CA GLU A 217 -1.03 20.47 -7.38
C GLU A 217 -2.34 21.28 -7.40
N LEU A 218 -3.47 20.59 -7.25
CA LEU A 218 -4.79 21.19 -7.15
C LEU A 218 -5.31 21.06 -5.73
N GLU A 219 -5.82 22.15 -5.20
CA GLU A 219 -6.73 22.08 -4.05
C GLU A 219 -8.02 21.39 -4.49
N ALA A 220 -8.32 20.24 -3.88
CA ALA A 220 -9.49 19.44 -4.18
C ALA A 220 -10.22 19.06 -2.90
N VAL A 221 -11.55 19.10 -2.96
CA VAL A 221 -12.40 18.63 -1.86
C VAL A 221 -12.49 17.11 -1.93
N ARG A 222 -12.04 16.45 -0.86
CA ARG A 222 -12.13 14.99 -0.73
C ARG A 222 -13.58 14.55 -0.59
N THR A 223 -13.92 13.46 -1.25
CA THR A 223 -15.21 12.77 -1.20
C THR A 223 -15.05 11.34 -0.69
N GLN A 224 -16.16 10.66 -0.40
CA GLN A 224 -16.14 9.25 0.02
C GLN A 224 -15.61 8.29 -1.06
N ASP A 225 -15.65 8.70 -2.33
CA ASP A 225 -15.18 7.89 -3.47
C ASP A 225 -13.66 8.04 -3.68
N ASP A 226 -13.00 8.92 -2.92
CA ASP A 226 -11.56 9.14 -3.03
C ASP A 226 -10.75 8.10 -2.25
N PRO A 227 -9.57 7.70 -2.78
CA PRO A 227 -8.72 6.69 -2.16
C PRO A 227 -8.14 7.15 -0.82
N LEU A 228 -7.52 6.22 -0.09
CA LEU A 228 -6.98 6.44 1.25
C LEU A 228 -5.99 7.60 1.28
N LEU A 229 -5.05 7.60 0.34
CA LEU A 229 -4.12 8.70 0.10
C LEU A 229 -4.65 9.58 -1.05
N PHE A 230 -4.93 10.84 -0.75
CA PHE A 230 -5.59 11.78 -1.64
C PHE A 230 -4.70 13.00 -1.92
N GLY A 231 -4.53 13.33 -3.19
CA GLY A 231 -3.80 14.50 -3.66
C GLY A 231 -3.93 14.59 -5.18
N ARG A 232 -4.35 15.76 -5.70
CA ARG A 232 -4.70 15.92 -7.12
C ARG A 232 -3.62 16.72 -7.84
N PHE A 233 -3.08 16.15 -8.91
CA PHE A 233 -2.07 16.79 -9.75
C PHE A 233 -2.61 16.94 -11.16
N ARG A 234 -2.47 18.13 -11.75
CA ARG A 234 -2.92 18.41 -13.10
C ARG A 234 -1.73 18.64 -14.02
N ASN A 235 -1.72 17.92 -15.12
CA ASN A 235 -0.80 18.21 -16.21
C ASN A 235 -1.35 19.41 -16.99
N LYS A 236 -0.58 20.50 -17.06
CA LYS A 236 -0.98 21.74 -17.73
C LYS A 236 -1.07 21.59 -19.24
N LEU A 237 -0.33 20.65 -19.82
CA LEU A 237 -0.29 20.40 -21.27
C LEU A 237 -1.45 19.48 -21.70
N THR A 238 -1.61 18.33 -21.06
CA THR A 238 -2.64 17.34 -21.44
C THR A 238 -3.99 17.59 -20.78
N ARG A 239 -4.03 18.44 -19.74
CA ARG A 239 -5.20 18.73 -18.90
C ARG A 239 -5.67 17.52 -18.07
N GLU A 240 -4.95 16.41 -18.09
CA GLU A 240 -5.24 15.25 -17.26
C GLU A 240 -5.04 15.57 -15.77
N VAL A 241 -5.91 14.98 -14.95
CA VAL A 241 -5.85 15.10 -13.49
C VAL A 241 -5.64 13.73 -12.88
N TRP A 242 -4.61 13.62 -12.06
CA TRP A 242 -4.14 12.38 -11.47
C TRP A 242 -4.29 12.44 -9.95
N ASN A 243 -4.70 11.33 -9.32
CA ASN A 243 -4.60 11.16 -7.87
C ASN A 243 -3.28 10.46 -7.49
N SER A 244 -2.18 11.02 -7.97
CA SER A 244 -0.83 10.48 -7.79
C SER A 244 0.20 11.57 -8.09
N ASP A 245 1.30 11.57 -7.36
CA ASP A 245 2.38 12.52 -7.56
C ASP A 245 3.24 12.10 -8.77
N PRO A 246 3.39 12.94 -9.81
CA PRO A 246 4.19 12.62 -10.99
C PRO A 246 5.69 12.43 -10.68
N ARG A 247 6.20 12.92 -9.55
CA ARG A 247 7.59 12.72 -9.08
C ARG A 247 7.84 11.29 -8.57
N LEU A 248 6.77 10.51 -8.37
CA LEU A 248 6.81 9.12 -7.92
C LEU A 248 6.51 8.11 -9.04
N LEU A 249 6.57 8.53 -10.30
CA LEU A 249 6.51 7.63 -11.44
C LEU A 249 7.75 6.73 -11.49
N PRO A 250 7.64 5.51 -12.07
CA PRO A 250 8.78 4.59 -12.23
C PRO A 250 10.04 5.27 -12.77
N GLU A 251 9.92 6.06 -13.85
CA GLU A 251 11.05 6.72 -14.49
C GLU A 251 11.69 7.80 -13.61
N ALA A 252 10.90 8.43 -12.73
CA ALA A 252 11.40 9.41 -11.77
C ALA A 252 12.14 8.72 -10.61
N LEU A 253 11.60 7.59 -10.13
CA LEU A 253 12.23 6.77 -9.10
C LEU A 253 13.55 6.16 -9.58
N GLU A 254 13.60 5.64 -10.81
CA GLU A 254 14.84 5.12 -11.41
C GLU A 254 15.92 6.19 -11.53
N LYS A 255 15.56 7.41 -11.95
CA LYS A 255 16.49 8.55 -12.01
C LYS A 255 17.05 8.94 -10.65
N ARG A 256 16.29 8.70 -9.57
CA ARG A 256 16.74 8.86 -8.19
C ARG A 256 17.63 7.71 -7.69
N GLY A 257 17.81 6.67 -8.50
CA GLY A 257 18.57 5.47 -8.14
C GLY A 257 17.77 4.46 -7.31
N VAL A 258 16.45 4.58 -7.26
CA VAL A 258 15.58 3.59 -6.61
C VAL A 258 15.51 2.35 -7.48
N LYS A 259 15.83 1.19 -6.90
CA LYS A 259 15.72 -0.09 -7.58
C LYS A 259 14.26 -0.56 -7.54
N ILE A 260 13.56 -0.36 -8.65
CA ILE A 260 12.21 -0.89 -8.85
C ILE A 260 12.27 -2.25 -9.55
N GLU A 261 11.36 -3.14 -9.18
CA GLU A 261 11.26 -4.50 -9.69
C GLU A 261 9.81 -4.84 -10.03
N THR A 262 9.62 -5.76 -10.99
CA THR A 262 8.31 -6.31 -11.31
C THR A 262 8.10 -7.63 -10.56
N PHE A 263 6.99 -7.71 -9.83
CA PHE A 263 6.56 -8.90 -9.10
C PHE A 263 5.36 -9.53 -9.81
N GLU A 264 5.45 -10.82 -10.09
CA GLU A 264 4.38 -11.61 -10.70
C GLU A 264 3.51 -12.24 -9.60
N LEU A 265 2.36 -11.63 -9.30
CA LEU A 265 1.43 -12.11 -8.27
C LEU A 265 0.49 -13.17 -8.85
N VAL A 266 0.35 -14.31 -8.15
CA VAL A 266 -0.54 -15.43 -8.50
C VAL A 266 -1.61 -15.71 -7.47
#